data_AF-A0A540WXN5-F1
#
_entry.id   AF-A0A540WXN5-F1
#
_cell.length_a   1.000
_cell.length_b   1.000
_cell.length_c   1.000
_cell.angle_alpha   90.00
_cell.angle_beta   90.00
_cell.angle_gamma   90.00
#
_symmetry.space_group_name_H-M   'P 1'
#
loop_
_entity.id
_entity.type
_entity.pdbx_description
1 polymer ?
#
loop_
_entity_poly.entity_id
_entity_poly.type
_entity_poly.pdbx_seq_one_letter_code
_entity_poly.pdbx_strand_id
1 'polypeptide(L)'
;MDPHAATKKLETLRTLMAGHTDTSEERRILDLLRDANAAELNYLLANIDLESLLGDMDDRIFGPDHHTALLTMLCRERAAQLALPVRASLVTALQRGGTPATAERALRDMFLSVHGRELTAFKNLLDAGNNHQDLEKLLFDDVDDPALREEILAHILREGEAAPSGENKVLSDIDDTFFANLKDTRYPSKTVYPGVLAFYAELDRGPGIIPGREGDLTFVTARPMDPLGAVENLTFDSLRKHGVPPHVVLSGSLTHLLGNSRIAAKKFDNFQRYVRVFPEYGFVFVGDSGQGDVEFGDKMLTAAPHAVHAVFIHDVVDTPETTRRAWREKRIHFFDTYVGAALEAFALGLISRDGLARVAIAARESMEGIAFTSAAQRDARKVELTRDLQRADALTSPSPPAAH
;
A
#
# COMPACT_ATOMS: atom_id res chain seq x y z
N MET A 1 29.07 -8.38 16.00
CA MET A 1 28.43 -9.67 16.36
C MET A 1 29.44 -10.77 16.06
N ASP A 2 29.66 -11.70 16.98
CA ASP A 2 30.34 -12.96 16.67
C ASP A 2 29.33 -13.92 16.03
N PRO A 3 29.45 -14.23 14.72
CA PRO A 3 28.47 -15.05 14.02
C PRO A 3 28.35 -16.46 14.62
N HIS A 4 29.44 -17.01 15.17
CA HIS A 4 29.42 -18.36 15.71
C HIS A 4 28.64 -18.43 17.02
N ALA A 5 28.89 -17.49 17.94
CA ALA A 5 28.14 -17.37 19.18
C ALA A 5 26.64 -17.09 18.93
N ALA A 6 26.33 -16.21 17.97
CA ALA A 6 24.95 -15.90 17.60
C ALA A 6 24.21 -17.11 17.01
N THR A 7 24.87 -17.88 16.14
CA THR A 7 24.32 -19.11 15.55
C THR A 7 24.02 -20.16 16.62
N LYS A 8 24.93 -20.35 17.58
CA LYS A 8 24.72 -21.30 18.68
C LYS A 8 23.55 -20.90 19.58
N LYS A 9 23.40 -19.59 19.86
CA LYS A 9 22.22 -19.05 20.57
C LYS A 9 20.94 -19.32 19.78
N LEU A 10 20.95 -19.12 18.45
CA LEU A 10 19.80 -19.38 17.58
C LEU A 10 19.38 -20.85 17.58
N GLU A 11 20.34 -21.78 17.46
CA GLU A 11 20.07 -23.22 17.54
C GLU A 11 19.47 -23.63 18.89
N THR A 12 20.01 -23.06 19.98
CA THR A 12 19.47 -23.28 21.33
C THR A 12 18.04 -22.76 21.43
N LEU A 13 17.77 -21.54 20.94
CA LEU A 13 16.44 -20.93 20.94
C LEU A 13 15.43 -21.78 20.16
N ARG A 14 15.78 -22.21 18.95
CA ARG A 14 14.94 -23.11 18.14
C ARG A 14 14.66 -24.45 18.79
N THR A 15 15.63 -24.98 19.55
CA THR A 15 15.46 -26.24 20.28
C THR A 15 14.50 -26.08 21.46
N LEU A 16 14.55 -24.95 22.18
CA LEU A 16 13.65 -24.66 23.29
C LEU A 16 12.20 -24.40 22.80
N MET A 17 12.06 -23.85 21.61
CA MET A 17 10.75 -23.65 20.94
C MET A 17 10.25 -24.91 20.21
N ALA A 18 11.00 -26.02 20.24
CA ALA A 18 10.61 -27.24 19.54
C ALA A 18 9.67 -28.09 20.42
N GLY A 19 8.39 -27.73 20.49
CA GLY A 19 7.35 -28.45 21.22
C GLY A 19 6.72 -27.59 22.31
N HIS A 20 6.14 -28.22 23.35
CA HIS A 20 5.60 -27.49 24.49
C HIS A 20 6.74 -26.97 25.38
N THR A 21 6.79 -25.66 25.60
CA THR A 21 7.76 -25.00 26.48
C THR A 21 7.28 -25.03 27.93
N ASP A 22 8.11 -25.53 28.84
CA ASP A 22 7.84 -25.47 30.29
C ASP A 22 8.38 -24.19 30.94
N THR A 23 8.03 -23.94 32.22
CA THR A 23 8.46 -22.71 32.94
C THR A 23 9.98 -22.52 32.98
N SER A 24 10.75 -23.61 32.98
CA SER A 24 12.21 -23.54 33.02
C SER A 24 12.78 -23.19 31.64
N GLU A 25 12.15 -23.69 30.58
CA GLU A 25 12.47 -23.39 29.19
C GLU A 25 12.07 -21.96 28.84
N GLU A 26 10.88 -21.49 29.24
CA GLU A 26 10.42 -20.10 29.11
C GLU A 26 11.45 -19.13 29.73
N ARG A 27 11.90 -19.43 30.95
CA ARG A 27 12.94 -18.63 31.64
C ARG A 27 14.24 -18.62 30.85
N ARG A 28 14.65 -19.77 30.33
CA ARG A 28 15.90 -19.91 29.58
C ARG A 28 15.84 -19.16 28.24
N ILE A 29 14.67 -19.12 27.60
CA ILE A 29 14.41 -18.28 26.42
C ILE A 29 14.60 -16.80 26.78
N LEU A 30 13.97 -16.33 27.87
CA LEU A 30 14.11 -14.95 28.35
C LEU A 30 15.56 -14.57 28.64
N ASP A 31 16.28 -15.42 29.36
CA ASP A 31 17.68 -15.15 29.73
C ASP A 31 18.57 -15.12 28.47
N LEU A 32 18.36 -16.01 27.51
CA LEU A 32 19.10 -16.04 26.24
C LEU A 32 18.90 -14.74 25.43
N LEU A 33 17.65 -14.25 25.36
CA LEU A 33 17.33 -13.00 24.69
C LEU A 33 17.86 -11.78 25.46
N ARG A 34 17.77 -11.80 26.80
CA ARG A 34 18.27 -10.73 27.68
C ARG A 34 19.78 -10.57 27.57
N ASP A 35 20.52 -11.68 27.54
CA ASP A 35 21.98 -11.71 27.45
C ASP A 35 22.53 -11.46 26.04
N ALA A 36 21.65 -11.42 25.02
CA ALA A 36 22.04 -11.06 23.66
C ALA A 36 22.33 -9.55 23.56
N ASN A 37 23.47 -9.17 22.98
CA ASN A 37 23.69 -7.77 22.59
C ASN A 37 22.72 -7.35 21.47
N ALA A 38 22.63 -6.06 21.13
CA ALA A 38 21.67 -5.56 20.15
C ALA A 38 21.77 -6.27 18.77
N ALA A 39 22.98 -6.51 18.28
CA ALA A 39 23.17 -7.17 16.98
C ALA A 39 22.78 -8.66 17.03
N GLU A 40 23.09 -9.36 18.12
CA GLU A 40 22.65 -10.73 18.36
C GLU A 40 21.13 -10.81 18.50
N LEU A 41 20.51 -9.92 19.27
CA LEU A 41 19.06 -9.92 19.48
C LEU A 41 18.30 -9.78 18.16
N ASN A 42 18.71 -8.84 17.30
CA ASN A 42 18.13 -8.69 15.97
C ASN A 42 18.32 -9.93 15.10
N TYR A 43 19.51 -10.53 15.12
CA TYR A 43 19.77 -11.75 14.38
C TYR A 43 18.90 -12.92 14.84
N LEU A 44 18.75 -13.09 16.16
CA LEU A 44 17.91 -14.15 16.73
C LEU A 44 16.45 -13.97 16.31
N LEU A 45 15.87 -12.79 16.57
CA LEU A 45 14.45 -12.51 16.31
C LEU A 45 14.10 -12.54 14.83
N ALA A 46 15.03 -12.14 13.94
CA ALA A 46 14.82 -12.21 12.49
C ALA A 46 14.85 -13.66 11.92
N ASN A 47 15.32 -14.64 12.70
CA ASN A 47 15.53 -16.01 12.23
C ASN A 47 14.70 -17.06 12.98
N ILE A 48 13.70 -16.63 13.74
CA ILE A 48 12.72 -17.49 14.41
C ILE A 48 11.29 -17.09 14.03
N ASP A 49 10.35 -17.98 14.28
CA ASP A 49 8.93 -17.65 14.20
C ASP A 49 8.51 -16.89 15.48
N LEU A 50 8.25 -15.60 15.34
CA LEU A 50 7.87 -14.74 16.46
C LEU A 50 6.46 -15.03 16.98
N GLU A 51 5.56 -15.56 16.15
CA GLU A 51 4.25 -15.99 16.64
C GLU A 51 4.41 -17.18 17.57
N SER A 52 5.17 -18.19 17.14
CA SER A 52 5.48 -19.35 17.99
C SER A 52 6.18 -18.91 19.27
N LEU A 53 7.16 -18.00 19.19
CA LEU A 53 7.83 -17.47 20.39
C LEU A 53 6.85 -16.82 21.37
N LEU A 54 5.92 -16.00 20.88
CA LEU A 54 4.94 -15.33 21.75
C LEU A 54 3.93 -16.33 22.32
N GLY A 55 3.51 -17.33 21.53
CA GLY A 55 2.59 -18.38 21.96
C GLY A 55 3.18 -19.39 22.93
N ASP A 56 4.50 -19.61 22.89
CA ASP A 56 5.23 -20.52 23.80
C ASP A 56 5.48 -19.92 25.19
N MET A 57 5.20 -18.63 25.37
CA MET A 57 5.47 -17.89 26.60
C MET A 57 4.17 -17.62 27.34
N ASP A 58 4.10 -18.00 28.62
CA ASP A 58 2.89 -17.90 29.43
C ASP A 58 3.00 -16.88 30.58
N ASP A 59 1.86 -16.28 30.95
CA ASP A 59 1.66 -15.64 32.25
C ASP A 59 0.84 -16.57 33.15
N ARG A 60 1.27 -16.78 34.39
CA ARG A 60 0.71 -17.82 35.27
C ARG A 60 -0.02 -17.21 36.46
N ILE A 61 -1.23 -17.68 36.75
CA ILE A 61 -2.02 -17.28 37.94
C ILE A 61 -1.18 -17.42 39.23
N PHE A 62 -0.38 -18.49 39.31
CA PHE A 62 0.61 -18.70 40.36
C PHE A 62 1.94 -19.05 39.72
N GLY A 63 2.81 -18.06 39.54
CA GLY A 63 4.11 -18.24 38.91
C GLY A 63 4.65 -16.94 38.32
N PRO A 64 5.76 -17.02 37.57
CA PRO A 64 6.28 -15.86 36.85
C PRO A 64 5.41 -15.50 35.64
N ASP A 65 5.35 -14.21 35.34
CA ASP A 65 4.67 -13.65 34.17
C ASP A 65 5.67 -13.50 33.01
N HIS A 66 6.08 -14.64 32.42
CA HIS A 66 7.15 -14.68 31.44
C HIS A 66 6.75 -14.05 30.11
N HIS A 67 5.48 -14.16 29.70
CA HIS A 67 4.96 -13.50 28.51
C HIS A 67 4.99 -11.97 28.67
N THR A 68 4.48 -11.44 29.79
CA THR A 68 4.55 -10.01 30.10
C THR A 68 5.98 -9.50 30.21
N ALA A 69 6.89 -10.31 30.79
CA ALA A 69 8.31 -9.96 30.85
C ALA A 69 8.96 -9.90 29.45
N LEU A 70 8.61 -10.82 28.55
CA LEU A 70 9.09 -10.82 27.17
C LEU A 70 8.63 -9.57 26.42
N LEU A 71 7.33 -9.25 26.49
CA LEU A 71 6.77 -8.07 25.83
C LEU A 71 7.37 -6.77 26.37
N THR A 72 7.52 -6.65 27.70
CA THR A 72 8.12 -5.47 28.32
C THR A 72 9.57 -5.29 27.83
N MET A 73 10.34 -6.37 27.79
CA MET A 73 11.72 -6.32 27.31
C MET A 73 11.79 -5.90 25.84
N LEU A 74 11.02 -6.54 24.95
CA LEU A 74 11.13 -6.33 23.50
C LEU A 74 10.47 -5.04 23.02
N CYS A 75 9.27 -4.73 23.51
CA CYS A 75 8.46 -3.62 23.02
C CYS A 75 8.71 -2.29 23.74
N ARG A 76 9.38 -2.31 24.89
CA ARG A 76 9.63 -1.10 25.70
C ARG A 76 11.09 -0.90 26.07
N GLU A 77 11.70 -1.83 26.79
CA GLU A 77 13.06 -1.63 27.34
C GLU A 77 14.13 -1.66 26.25
N ARG A 78 13.98 -2.56 25.28
CA ARG A 78 14.94 -2.79 24.19
C ARG A 78 14.40 -2.44 22.82
N ALA A 79 13.23 -1.85 22.72
CA ALA A 79 12.61 -1.46 21.44
C ALA A 79 13.58 -0.66 20.56
N ALA A 80 14.24 0.35 21.12
CA ALA A 80 15.23 1.19 20.42
C ALA A 80 16.43 0.41 19.85
N GLN A 81 16.72 -0.78 20.38
CA GLN A 81 17.81 -1.65 19.92
C GLN A 81 17.38 -2.57 18.77
N LEU A 82 16.07 -2.72 18.54
CA LEU A 82 15.53 -3.53 17.46
C LEU A 82 15.53 -2.74 16.15
N ALA A 83 16.01 -3.37 15.09
CA ALA A 83 15.91 -2.88 13.73
C ALA A 83 14.44 -2.88 13.29
N LEU A 84 14.07 -1.93 12.45
CA LEU A 84 12.69 -1.73 11.99
C LEU A 84 12.00 -3.01 11.49
N PRO A 85 12.62 -3.86 10.63
CA PRO A 85 11.97 -5.08 10.18
C PRO A 85 11.61 -6.03 11.33
N VAL A 86 12.46 -6.14 12.36
CA VAL A 86 12.19 -6.97 13.54
C VAL A 86 11.05 -6.40 14.36
N ARG A 87 10.98 -5.07 14.53
CA ARG A 87 9.84 -4.43 15.18
C ARG A 87 8.55 -4.71 14.42
N ALA A 88 8.57 -4.63 13.09
CA ALA A 88 7.40 -4.86 12.26
C ALA A 88 6.94 -6.31 12.38
N SER A 89 7.85 -7.28 12.29
CA SER A 89 7.52 -8.69 12.49
C SER A 89 6.97 -8.99 13.88
N LEU A 90 7.47 -8.32 14.93
CA LEU A 90 6.95 -8.47 16.29
C LEU A 90 5.51 -7.95 16.41
N VAL A 91 5.22 -6.77 15.84
CA VAL A 91 3.87 -6.22 15.78
C VAL A 91 2.92 -7.11 14.98
N THR A 92 3.35 -7.64 13.83
CA THR A 92 2.55 -8.59 13.04
C THR A 92 2.28 -9.88 13.82
N ALA A 93 3.25 -10.39 14.59
CA ALA A 93 3.06 -11.56 15.43
C ALA A 93 2.02 -11.32 16.54
N LEU A 94 2.01 -10.11 17.13
CA LEU A 94 1.01 -9.71 18.14
C LEU A 94 -0.42 -9.63 17.60
N GLN A 95 -0.61 -9.49 16.29
CA GLN A 95 -1.93 -9.46 15.65
C GLN A 95 -2.57 -10.85 15.47
N ARG A 96 -1.85 -11.94 15.76
CA ARG A 96 -2.40 -13.29 15.59
C ARG A 96 -3.19 -13.70 16.83
N GLY A 97 -4.47 -13.99 16.63
CA GLY A 97 -5.41 -14.28 17.71
C GLY A 97 -6.15 -13.03 18.18
N GLY A 98 -6.50 -12.98 19.46
CA GLY A 98 -6.99 -11.74 20.08
C GLY A 98 -5.83 -10.92 20.63
N THR A 99 -5.94 -9.59 20.61
CA THR A 99 -4.93 -8.69 21.16
C THR A 99 -5.28 -8.38 22.62
N PRO A 100 -4.65 -9.01 23.63
CA PRO A 100 -4.93 -8.67 25.02
C PRO A 100 -4.44 -7.26 25.35
N ALA A 101 -4.96 -6.66 26.42
CA ALA A 101 -4.59 -5.31 26.83
C ALA A 101 -3.07 -5.11 27.07
N THR A 102 -2.32 -6.17 27.41
CA THR A 102 -0.85 -6.13 27.51
C THR A 102 -0.20 -5.97 26.13
N ALA A 103 -0.69 -6.68 25.12
CA ALA A 103 -0.26 -6.53 23.74
C ALA A 103 -0.64 -5.15 23.17
N GLU A 104 -1.85 -4.64 23.43
CA GLU A 104 -2.24 -3.29 23.00
C GLU A 104 -1.33 -2.20 23.55
N ARG A 105 -0.97 -2.28 24.84
CA ARG A 105 0.01 -1.36 25.45
C ARG A 105 1.39 -1.49 24.82
N ALA A 106 1.83 -2.72 24.52
CA ALA A 106 3.09 -2.98 23.86
C ALA A 106 3.11 -2.40 22.43
N LEU A 107 2.01 -2.53 21.68
CA LEU A 107 1.82 -1.91 20.37
C LEU A 107 1.91 -0.39 20.48
N ARG A 108 1.17 0.22 21.41
CA ARG A 108 1.23 1.66 21.68
C ARG A 108 2.65 2.13 21.97
N ASP A 109 3.37 1.44 22.86
CA ASP A 109 4.76 1.80 23.19
C ASP A 109 5.70 1.65 21.99
N MET A 110 5.50 0.63 21.15
CA MET A 110 6.26 0.47 19.90
C MET A 110 6.04 1.66 18.96
N PHE A 111 4.79 2.03 18.68
CA PHE A 111 4.48 3.17 17.81
C PHE A 111 5.09 4.47 18.33
N LEU A 112 4.88 4.78 19.61
CA LEU A 112 5.38 6.02 20.22
C LEU A 112 6.91 6.11 20.32
N SER A 113 7.62 5.01 20.10
CA SER A 113 9.08 4.96 20.12
C SER A 113 9.76 5.28 18.79
N VAL A 114 8.98 5.43 17.71
CA VAL A 114 9.51 5.63 16.34
C VAL A 114 9.06 6.99 15.82
N HIS A 115 9.96 7.74 15.18
CA HIS A 115 9.72 9.14 14.82
C HIS A 115 10.04 9.45 13.35
N GLY A 116 9.44 10.51 12.82
CA GLY A 116 9.68 11.04 11.48
C GLY A 116 9.67 9.96 10.39
N ARG A 117 10.69 9.98 9.52
CA ARG A 117 10.80 9.02 8.40
C ARG A 117 10.95 7.55 8.86
N GLU A 118 11.49 7.32 10.05
CA GLU A 118 11.57 5.96 10.59
C GLU A 118 10.16 5.42 10.90
N LEU A 119 9.25 6.28 11.38
CA LEU A 119 7.85 5.92 11.61
C LEU A 119 7.12 5.64 10.30
N THR A 120 7.36 6.46 9.27
CA THR A 120 6.83 6.22 7.92
C THR A 120 7.28 4.85 7.40
N ALA A 121 8.58 4.54 7.45
CA ALA A 121 9.09 3.24 7.02
C ALA A 121 8.53 2.07 7.85
N PHE A 122 8.38 2.26 9.16
CA PHE A 122 7.77 1.27 10.04
C PHE A 122 6.32 0.97 9.65
N LYS A 123 5.52 2.01 9.40
CA LYS A 123 4.13 1.88 8.94
C LYS A 123 4.04 1.17 7.59
N ASN A 124 4.89 1.51 6.62
CA ASN A 124 4.90 0.83 5.32
C ASN A 124 5.30 -0.64 5.45
N LEU A 125 6.22 -0.99 6.35
CA LEU A 125 6.55 -2.40 6.63
C LEU A 125 5.35 -3.18 7.19
N LEU A 126 4.53 -2.55 8.04
CA LEU A 126 3.30 -3.15 8.57
C LEU A 126 2.20 -3.26 7.51
N ASP A 127 2.10 -2.27 6.62
CA ASP A 127 1.14 -2.23 5.51
C ASP A 127 1.49 -3.22 4.39
N ALA A 128 2.79 -3.53 4.21
CA ALA A 128 3.29 -4.41 3.15
C ALA A 128 2.98 -5.91 3.34
N GLY A 129 2.45 -6.31 4.50
CA GLY A 129 2.07 -7.70 4.78
C GLY A 129 1.06 -8.25 3.78
N ASN A 130 1.22 -9.50 3.33
CA ASN A 130 0.33 -10.16 2.36
C ASN A 130 -0.84 -10.93 3.00
N ASN A 131 -1.06 -10.72 4.29
CA ASN A 131 -2.07 -11.37 5.11
C ASN A 131 -3.20 -10.38 5.48
N HIS A 132 -4.27 -10.85 6.11
CA HIS A 132 -5.40 -10.01 6.55
C HIS A 132 -5.03 -9.12 7.77
N GLN A 133 -3.75 -8.78 7.96
CA GLN A 133 -3.14 -8.15 9.13
C GLN A 133 -2.37 -6.89 8.70
N ASP A 134 -3.07 -5.97 8.04
CA ASP A 134 -2.51 -4.68 7.62
C ASP A 134 -2.57 -3.65 8.77
N LEU A 135 -1.95 -2.50 8.54
CA LEU A 135 -1.85 -1.43 9.54
C LEU A 135 -3.21 -0.80 9.87
N GLU A 136 -4.15 -0.75 8.93
CA GLU A 136 -5.49 -0.21 9.19
C GLU A 136 -6.24 -1.12 10.16
N LYS A 137 -6.29 -2.42 9.87
CA LYS A 137 -6.91 -3.39 10.76
C LYS A 137 -6.24 -3.41 12.13
N LEU A 138 -4.90 -3.38 12.18
CA LEU A 138 -4.16 -3.30 13.44
C LEU A 138 -4.69 -2.17 14.32
N LEU A 139 -4.81 -0.97 13.76
CA LEU A 139 -5.16 0.21 14.54
C LEU A 139 -6.65 0.32 14.82
N PHE A 140 -7.52 -0.10 13.90
CA PHE A 140 -8.95 0.13 14.02
C PHE A 140 -9.78 -1.06 14.50
N ASP A 141 -9.26 -2.27 14.36
CA ASP A 141 -9.93 -3.51 14.72
C ASP A 141 -9.16 -4.31 15.79
N ASP A 142 -7.82 -4.36 15.75
CA ASP A 142 -7.05 -5.18 16.71
C ASP A 142 -6.65 -4.41 17.99
N VAL A 143 -6.53 -3.07 17.96
CA VAL A 143 -6.37 -2.23 19.16
C VAL A 143 -7.74 -1.76 19.62
N ASP A 144 -8.41 -2.57 20.44
CA ASP A 144 -9.79 -2.34 20.88
C ASP A 144 -9.94 -1.17 21.88
N ASP A 145 -8.89 -0.83 22.65
CA ASP A 145 -8.92 0.31 23.57
C ASP A 145 -8.87 1.65 22.78
N PRO A 146 -9.96 2.44 22.80
CA PRO A 146 -10.03 3.69 22.05
C PRO A 146 -9.05 4.75 22.56
N ALA A 147 -8.65 4.72 23.83
CA ALA A 147 -7.66 5.65 24.37
C ALA A 147 -6.26 5.34 23.83
N LEU A 148 -5.86 4.06 23.84
CA LEU A 148 -4.56 3.63 23.29
C LEU A 148 -4.49 3.89 21.78
N ARG A 149 -5.57 3.59 21.06
CA ARG A 149 -5.69 3.89 19.63
C ARG A 149 -5.49 5.37 19.32
N GLU A 150 -6.16 6.25 20.08
CA GLU A 150 -6.05 7.69 19.85
C GLU A 150 -4.66 8.22 20.20
N GLU A 151 -3.97 7.67 21.21
CA GLU A 151 -2.57 8.01 21.50
C GLU A 151 -1.66 7.67 20.30
N ILE A 152 -1.84 6.50 19.69
CA ILE A 152 -1.08 6.09 18.50
C ILE A 152 -1.38 7.03 17.32
N LEU A 153 -2.66 7.27 17.02
CA LEU A 153 -3.07 8.10 15.89
C LEU A 153 -2.66 9.56 16.05
N ALA A 154 -2.73 10.13 17.26
CA ALA A 154 -2.26 11.47 17.55
C ALA A 154 -0.74 11.60 17.37
N HIS A 155 0.02 10.56 17.71
CA HIS A 155 1.44 10.53 17.43
C HIS A 155 1.76 10.44 15.94
N ILE A 156 1.07 9.55 15.21
CA ILE A 156 1.21 9.41 13.76
C ILE A 156 0.91 10.74 13.06
N LEU A 157 -0.18 11.42 13.44
CA LEU A 157 -0.55 12.72 12.89
C LEU A 157 0.55 13.75 13.12
N ARG A 158 1.00 13.91 14.37
CA ARG A 158 2.03 14.89 14.73
C ARG A 158 3.35 14.66 14.00
N GLU A 159 3.81 13.41 13.89
CA GLU A 159 5.05 13.10 13.17
C GLU A 159 4.88 13.30 11.66
N GLY A 160 3.73 12.93 11.09
CA GLY A 160 3.47 13.04 9.67
C GLY A 160 3.31 14.49 9.19
N GLU A 161 2.67 15.34 9.98
CA GLU A 161 2.61 16.78 9.71
C GLU A 161 3.99 17.47 9.81
N ALA A 162 4.83 17.01 10.74
CA ALA A 162 6.18 17.54 10.92
C ALA A 162 7.15 17.09 9.81
N ALA A 163 6.91 15.93 9.20
CA ALA A 163 7.74 15.36 8.15
C ALA A 163 6.91 14.77 6.99
N PRO A 164 6.24 15.61 6.17
CA PRO A 164 5.52 15.13 4.99
C PRO A 164 6.45 14.33 4.06
N SER A 165 5.96 13.23 3.49
CA SER A 165 6.75 12.41 2.57
C SER A 165 6.96 13.15 1.24
N GLY A 166 5.95 13.93 0.82
CA GLY A 166 5.88 14.51 -0.53
C GLY A 166 5.58 13.47 -1.61
N GLU A 167 5.17 12.27 -1.21
CA GLU A 167 4.80 11.14 -2.07
C GLU A 167 3.27 10.95 -2.05
N ASN A 168 2.75 10.19 -3.01
CA ASN A 168 1.32 9.90 -3.13
C ASN A 168 1.05 8.41 -2.97
N LYS A 169 0.02 8.07 -2.20
CA LYS A 169 -0.61 6.76 -2.27
C LYS A 169 -1.64 6.73 -3.40
N VAL A 170 -1.57 5.71 -4.26
CA VAL A 170 -2.37 5.61 -5.50
C VAL A 170 -3.50 4.61 -5.32
N LEU A 171 -4.69 5.11 -5.03
CA LEU A 171 -5.90 4.29 -4.92
C LEU A 171 -6.47 4.04 -6.31
N SER A 172 -6.88 2.81 -6.64
CA SER A 172 -7.31 2.46 -8.00
C SER A 172 -8.43 1.43 -8.01
N ASP A 173 -9.54 1.73 -8.67
CA ASP A 173 -10.46 0.68 -9.07
C ASP A 173 -9.82 -0.29 -10.10
N ILE A 174 -10.41 -1.46 -10.29
CA ILE A 174 -9.93 -2.48 -11.22
C ILE A 174 -10.81 -2.57 -12.48
N ASP A 175 -12.14 -2.71 -12.35
CA ASP A 175 -12.99 -2.99 -13.52
C ASP A 175 -13.12 -1.74 -14.37
N ASP A 176 -12.86 -1.84 -15.67
CA ASP A 176 -12.92 -0.71 -16.61
C ASP A 176 -12.01 0.49 -16.25
N THR A 177 -11.18 0.34 -15.21
CA THR A 177 -10.11 1.24 -14.82
C THR A 177 -8.76 0.62 -15.16
N PHE A 178 -8.44 -0.56 -14.64
CA PHE A 178 -7.17 -1.25 -14.87
C PHE A 178 -7.20 -2.16 -16.11
N PHE A 179 -8.28 -2.91 -16.31
CA PHE A 179 -8.55 -3.63 -17.55
C PHE A 179 -10.03 -3.51 -17.94
N ALA A 180 -10.30 -3.64 -19.23
CA ALA A 180 -11.67 -3.64 -19.76
C ALA A 180 -12.43 -4.89 -19.32
N ASN A 181 -13.63 -4.75 -18.74
CA ASN A 181 -14.40 -5.91 -18.30
C ASN A 181 -15.91 -5.74 -18.34
N LEU A 182 -16.48 -4.80 -17.58
CA LEU A 182 -17.92 -4.78 -17.29
C LEU A 182 -18.68 -3.88 -18.26
N LYS A 183 -18.22 -2.65 -18.43
CA LYS A 183 -18.88 -1.60 -19.22
C LYS A 183 -18.09 -1.23 -20.46
N ASP A 184 -16.77 -1.30 -20.41
CA ASP A 184 -15.94 -0.85 -21.53
C ASP A 184 -15.86 -1.92 -22.63
N THR A 185 -16.70 -1.77 -23.66
CA THR A 185 -16.68 -2.64 -24.85
C THR A 185 -15.72 -2.14 -25.93
N ARG A 186 -14.98 -1.05 -25.68
CA ARG A 186 -14.11 -0.43 -26.67
C ARG A 186 -12.77 -1.16 -26.81
N TYR A 187 -12.47 -2.05 -25.87
CA TYR A 187 -11.38 -3.02 -25.92
C TYR A 187 -11.93 -4.45 -25.83
N PRO A 188 -11.16 -5.46 -26.28
CA PRO A 188 -11.45 -6.85 -25.93
C PRO A 188 -11.53 -7.05 -24.41
N SER A 189 -12.40 -7.95 -23.95
CA SER A 189 -12.52 -8.25 -22.53
C SER A 189 -11.17 -8.68 -21.93
N LYS A 190 -10.91 -8.25 -20.70
CA LYS A 190 -9.68 -8.45 -19.92
C LYS A 190 -8.42 -7.81 -20.51
N THR A 191 -8.56 -6.89 -21.46
CA THR A 191 -7.42 -6.10 -21.96
C THR A 191 -6.94 -5.15 -20.87
N VAL A 192 -5.70 -5.32 -20.40
CA VAL A 192 -5.00 -4.31 -19.59
C VAL A 192 -4.82 -3.06 -20.44
N TYR A 193 -5.27 -1.91 -19.93
CA TYR A 193 -5.27 -0.69 -20.73
C TYR A 193 -3.84 -0.24 -21.10
N PRO A 194 -3.61 0.21 -22.35
CA PRO A 194 -2.30 0.67 -22.76
C PRO A 194 -1.73 1.78 -21.87
N GLY A 195 -0.60 1.52 -21.23
CA GLY A 195 0.11 2.50 -20.40
C GLY A 195 -0.32 2.58 -18.93
N VAL A 196 -1.34 1.84 -18.49
CA VAL A 196 -1.83 1.90 -17.09
C VAL A 196 -0.75 1.57 -16.06
N LEU A 197 0.03 0.51 -16.32
CA LEU A 197 1.09 0.07 -15.42
C LEU A 197 2.19 1.12 -15.27
N ALA A 198 2.60 1.72 -16.40
CA ALA A 198 3.58 2.78 -16.39
C ALA A 198 3.02 4.02 -15.67
N PHE A 199 1.76 4.38 -15.91
CA PHE A 199 1.13 5.51 -15.24
C PHE A 199 1.12 5.36 -13.71
N TYR A 200 0.76 4.18 -13.21
CA TYR A 200 0.80 3.88 -11.77
C TYR A 200 2.21 3.93 -11.21
N ALA A 201 3.19 3.36 -11.91
CA ALA A 201 4.59 3.44 -11.52
C ALA A 201 5.12 4.88 -11.49
N GLU A 202 4.67 5.76 -12.39
CA GLU A 202 5.07 7.17 -12.36
C GLU A 202 4.38 7.97 -11.26
N LEU A 203 3.09 7.69 -10.96
CA LEU A 203 2.38 8.35 -9.85
C LEU A 203 3.02 8.01 -8.50
N ASP A 204 3.48 6.77 -8.33
CA ASP A 204 4.25 6.33 -7.17
C ASP A 204 5.61 7.02 -7.08
N ARG A 205 6.38 6.99 -8.17
CA ARG A 205 7.70 7.62 -8.23
C ARG A 205 7.63 9.13 -7.97
N GLY A 206 6.52 9.76 -8.35
CA GLY A 206 6.28 11.19 -8.16
C GLY A 206 7.11 12.09 -9.09
N PRO A 207 7.12 13.41 -8.83
CA PRO A 207 7.81 14.40 -9.67
C PRO A 207 9.32 14.53 -9.41
N GLY A 208 9.85 13.88 -8.36
CA GLY A 208 11.23 14.05 -7.91
C GLY A 208 12.27 13.33 -8.78
N ILE A 209 13.52 13.82 -8.73
CA ILE A 209 14.67 13.29 -9.52
C ILE A 209 15.42 12.19 -8.76
N ILE A 210 15.08 11.87 -7.52
CA ILE A 210 15.87 10.94 -6.69
C ILE A 210 15.73 9.50 -7.23
N PRO A 211 16.77 8.94 -7.89
CA PRO A 211 16.73 7.57 -8.38
C PRO A 211 16.75 6.61 -7.19
N GLY A 212 15.87 5.61 -7.17
CA GLY A 212 15.77 4.63 -6.08
C GLY A 212 14.76 4.96 -4.98
N ARG A 213 13.89 5.96 -5.19
CA ARG A 213 12.73 6.27 -4.35
C ARG A 213 11.45 5.54 -4.80
N GLU A 214 11.62 4.35 -5.37
CA GLU A 214 10.53 3.44 -5.76
C GLU A 214 10.17 2.65 -4.50
N GLY A 215 8.90 2.62 -4.08
CA GLY A 215 8.58 1.73 -2.96
C GLY A 215 7.29 1.90 -2.17
N ASP A 216 6.45 2.91 -2.40
CA ASP A 216 5.23 3.10 -1.58
C ASP A 216 3.94 2.97 -2.42
N LEU A 217 3.97 2.03 -3.38
CA LEU A 217 2.81 1.60 -4.18
C LEU A 217 1.79 0.86 -3.32
N THR A 218 0.96 1.63 -2.62
CA THR A 218 -0.32 1.12 -2.13
C THR A 218 -1.34 1.27 -3.25
N PHE A 219 -1.52 0.22 -4.07
CA PHE A 219 -2.74 0.09 -4.88
C PHE A 219 -3.93 -0.03 -3.95
N VAL A 220 -5.13 0.41 -4.29
CA VAL A 220 -6.28 0.16 -3.43
C VAL A 220 -7.47 -0.21 -4.30
N THR A 221 -7.77 -1.51 -4.38
CA THR A 221 -8.90 -2.07 -5.13
C THR A 221 -10.21 -1.91 -4.37
N ALA A 222 -11.32 -1.65 -5.07
CA ALA A 222 -12.63 -1.44 -4.47
C ALA A 222 -13.57 -2.66 -4.50
N ARG A 223 -13.12 -3.84 -4.92
CA ARG A 223 -14.03 -4.97 -5.22
C ARG A 223 -14.32 -5.94 -4.07
N PRO A 224 -15.59 -6.18 -3.70
CA PRO A 224 -15.92 -7.17 -2.68
C PRO A 224 -15.46 -8.58 -3.07
N MET A 225 -14.83 -9.29 -2.13
CA MET A 225 -14.68 -10.74 -2.19
C MET A 225 -16.07 -11.36 -2.03
N ASP A 226 -16.65 -11.90 -3.10
CA ASP A 226 -17.95 -12.57 -3.05
C ASP A 226 -17.81 -13.94 -2.35
N PRO A 227 -18.53 -14.22 -1.24
CA PRO A 227 -18.49 -15.53 -0.56
C PRO A 227 -19.15 -16.66 -1.36
N LEU A 228 -19.92 -16.35 -2.40
CA LEU A 228 -20.65 -17.30 -3.24
C LEU A 228 -20.05 -17.30 -4.64
N GLY A 229 -18.96 -18.07 -4.80
CA GLY A 229 -18.09 -18.01 -5.99
C GLY A 229 -18.78 -18.03 -7.35
N ALA A 230 -18.38 -17.09 -8.22
CA ALA A 230 -18.34 -17.20 -9.69
C ALA A 230 -17.62 -16.00 -10.35
N VAL A 231 -16.57 -15.45 -9.73
CA VAL A 231 -15.74 -14.39 -10.35
C VAL A 231 -14.28 -14.74 -10.11
N GLU A 232 -13.47 -14.80 -11.17
CA GLU A 232 -12.04 -15.13 -11.07
C GLU A 232 -11.38 -14.21 -10.04
N ASN A 233 -10.90 -14.81 -8.96
CA ASN A 233 -10.00 -14.17 -8.03
C ASN A 233 -8.83 -13.64 -8.86
N LEU A 234 -8.73 -12.32 -9.01
CA LEU A 234 -7.49 -11.69 -9.46
C LEU A 234 -6.53 -11.70 -8.28
N THR A 235 -6.07 -12.91 -7.93
CA THR A 235 -4.91 -13.09 -7.07
C THR A 235 -3.70 -12.48 -7.74
N PHE A 236 -2.65 -12.19 -6.96
CA PHE A 236 -1.30 -11.89 -7.44
C PHE A 236 -0.88 -12.75 -8.65
N ASP A 237 -1.30 -14.02 -8.66
CA ASP A 237 -1.01 -14.97 -9.75
C ASP A 237 -1.77 -14.66 -11.05
N SER A 238 -2.98 -14.11 -10.98
CA SER A 238 -3.73 -13.70 -12.16
C SER A 238 -3.16 -12.42 -12.77
N LEU A 239 -2.77 -11.43 -11.96
CA LEU A 239 -2.09 -10.22 -12.46
C LEU A 239 -0.73 -10.54 -13.09
N ARG A 240 0.05 -11.45 -12.48
CA ARG A 240 1.29 -11.97 -13.08
C ARG A 240 1.06 -12.69 -14.41
N LYS A 241 -0.01 -13.47 -14.53
CA LYS A 241 -0.39 -14.13 -15.80
C LYS A 241 -0.73 -13.13 -16.90
N HIS A 242 -1.19 -11.94 -16.56
CA HIS A 242 -1.47 -10.84 -17.49
C HIS A 242 -0.27 -9.91 -17.71
N GLY A 243 0.95 -10.32 -17.34
CA GLY A 243 2.18 -9.60 -17.66
C GLY A 243 2.49 -8.41 -16.76
N VAL A 244 1.79 -8.27 -15.62
CA VAL A 244 2.08 -7.23 -14.63
C VAL A 244 3.41 -7.55 -13.95
N PRO A 245 4.44 -6.68 -14.03
CA PRO A 245 5.74 -6.94 -13.40
C PRO A 245 5.61 -7.06 -11.88
N PRO A 246 6.37 -7.93 -11.19
CA PRO A 246 6.26 -8.11 -9.73
C PRO A 246 6.42 -6.84 -8.88
N HIS A 247 7.11 -5.82 -9.38
CA HIS A 247 7.26 -4.52 -8.71
C HIS A 247 6.08 -3.58 -8.94
N VAL A 248 5.28 -3.83 -9.98
CA VAL A 248 3.95 -3.20 -10.20
C VAL A 248 2.86 -4.07 -9.57
N VAL A 249 3.14 -5.34 -9.28
CA VAL A 249 2.27 -6.21 -8.48
C VAL A 249 2.56 -5.98 -6.99
N LEU A 250 1.88 -4.98 -6.42
CA LEU A 250 1.31 -5.00 -5.07
C LEU A 250 2.34 -5.24 -3.92
N SER A 251 2.86 -4.17 -3.31
CA SER A 251 3.26 -4.23 -1.90
C SER A 251 2.02 -3.94 -1.04
N GLY A 252 1.55 -4.94 -0.32
CA GLY A 252 0.41 -4.83 0.60
C GLY A 252 -0.78 -5.72 0.25
N SER A 253 -1.37 -6.32 1.28
CA SER A 253 -2.64 -7.00 1.26
C SER A 253 -3.77 -5.97 1.14
N LEU A 254 -4.32 -5.84 -0.05
CA LEU A 254 -5.37 -4.84 -0.35
C LEU A 254 -6.76 -5.44 -0.26
N THR A 255 -6.92 -6.33 0.72
CA THR A 255 -8.12 -7.12 0.90
C THR A 255 -9.19 -6.40 1.73
N HIS A 256 -8.89 -5.25 2.35
CA HIS A 256 -9.81 -4.63 3.32
C HIS A 256 -10.62 -3.42 2.82
N LEU A 257 -10.36 -2.90 1.62
CA LEU A 257 -11.42 -2.16 0.90
C LEU A 257 -12.58 -3.07 0.44
N LEU A 258 -12.46 -4.38 0.67
CA LEU A 258 -13.35 -5.40 0.16
C LEU A 258 -14.29 -5.89 1.27
N GLY A 259 -15.58 -5.57 1.13
CA GLY A 259 -16.63 -6.16 1.96
C GLY A 259 -18.02 -5.74 1.52
N ASN A 260 -18.83 -6.74 1.13
CA ASN A 260 -20.22 -6.72 0.67
C ASN A 260 -21.04 -5.41 0.74
N SER A 261 -21.51 -5.00 -0.43
CA SER A 261 -22.94 -4.73 -0.78
C SER A 261 -23.74 -3.68 0.01
N ARG A 262 -23.09 -2.91 0.90
CA ARG A 262 -23.53 -1.61 1.47
C ARG A 262 -22.52 -0.51 1.07
N ILE A 263 -22.17 -0.54 -0.22
CA ILE A 263 -20.82 -0.51 -0.83
C ILE A 263 -20.05 0.80 -0.69
N ALA A 264 -20.69 1.96 -0.84
CA ALA A 264 -19.94 3.23 -0.92
C ALA A 264 -19.56 3.82 0.46
N ALA A 265 -20.41 3.64 1.47
CA ALA A 265 -20.18 4.21 2.80
C ALA A 265 -18.97 3.55 3.48
N LYS A 266 -18.90 2.21 3.44
CA LYS A 266 -17.76 1.48 4.02
C LYS A 266 -16.45 1.75 3.27
N LYS A 267 -16.47 1.83 1.93
CA LYS A 267 -15.30 2.21 1.11
C LYS A 267 -14.77 3.58 1.53
N PHE A 268 -15.69 4.51 1.81
CA PHE A 268 -15.36 5.85 2.24
C PHE A 268 -14.85 5.91 3.70
N ASP A 269 -15.47 5.17 4.61
CA ASP A 269 -14.99 5.06 6.00
C ASP A 269 -13.56 4.52 6.05
N ASN A 270 -13.27 3.49 5.25
CA ASN A 270 -11.92 2.92 5.13
C ASN A 270 -10.93 3.94 4.58
N PHE A 271 -11.31 4.74 3.57
CA PHE A 271 -10.48 5.85 3.09
C PHE A 271 -10.20 6.87 4.20
N GLN A 272 -11.22 7.27 4.97
CA GLN A 272 -11.03 8.21 6.08
C GLN A 272 -10.09 7.67 7.14
N ARG A 273 -10.18 6.37 7.45
CA ARG A 273 -9.21 5.69 8.33
C ARG A 273 -7.82 5.71 7.73
N TYR A 274 -7.68 5.39 6.45
CA TYR A 274 -6.39 5.33 5.77
C TYR A 274 -5.65 6.67 5.75
N VAL A 275 -6.37 7.78 5.55
CA VAL A 275 -5.82 9.14 5.67
C VAL A 275 -5.27 9.41 7.09
N ARG A 276 -5.91 8.87 8.14
CA ARG A 276 -5.42 9.01 9.52
C ARG A 276 -4.18 8.16 9.80
N VAL A 277 -4.00 7.05 9.09
CA VAL A 277 -2.82 6.17 9.22
C VAL A 277 -1.60 6.75 8.49
N PHE A 278 -1.83 7.43 7.37
CA PHE A 278 -0.79 7.97 6.49
C PHE A 278 -0.91 9.49 6.25
N PRO A 279 -0.93 10.33 7.30
CA PRO A 279 -1.10 11.77 7.16
C PRO A 279 0.09 12.46 6.49
N GLU A 280 1.27 11.83 6.43
CA GLU A 280 2.44 12.34 5.72
C GLU A 280 2.34 12.23 4.20
N TYR A 281 1.40 11.42 3.67
CA TYR A 281 1.23 11.17 2.25
C TYR A 281 0.12 12.02 1.63
N GLY A 282 0.31 12.34 0.35
CA GLY A 282 -0.80 12.71 -0.53
C GLY A 282 -1.54 11.48 -1.05
N PHE A 283 -2.70 11.70 -1.65
CA PHE A 283 -3.53 10.66 -2.25
C PHE A 283 -3.94 11.03 -3.67
N VAL A 284 -3.88 10.03 -4.55
CA VAL A 284 -4.43 10.09 -5.90
C VAL A 284 -5.42 8.94 -6.04
N PHE A 285 -6.57 9.19 -6.65
CA PHE A 285 -7.53 8.15 -6.97
C PHE A 285 -7.69 7.98 -8.49
N VAL A 286 -7.74 6.74 -8.95
CA VAL A 286 -7.99 6.37 -10.35
C VAL A 286 -9.21 5.45 -10.40
N GLY A 287 -10.21 5.80 -11.21
CA GLY A 287 -11.45 5.04 -11.33
C GLY A 287 -12.08 5.20 -12.71
N ASP A 288 -13.33 4.75 -12.88
CA ASP A 288 -14.06 4.84 -14.15
C ASP A 288 -15.36 5.65 -14.07
N SER A 289 -15.84 6.16 -15.20
CA SER A 289 -17.06 6.98 -15.25
C SER A 289 -18.36 6.16 -15.15
N GLY A 290 -18.28 4.84 -15.21
CA GLY A 290 -19.41 3.93 -15.22
C GLY A 290 -19.81 3.39 -13.85
N GLN A 291 -18.92 3.28 -12.86
CA GLN A 291 -19.19 2.51 -11.63
C GLN A 291 -19.36 3.35 -10.34
N GLY A 292 -19.57 4.65 -10.47
CA GLY A 292 -19.78 5.57 -9.34
C GLY A 292 -18.50 6.12 -8.73
N ASP A 293 -17.37 5.95 -9.41
CA ASP A 293 -16.06 6.45 -8.94
C ASP A 293 -15.96 7.98 -9.04
N VAL A 294 -16.74 8.62 -9.91
CA VAL A 294 -16.83 10.09 -9.97
C VAL A 294 -17.37 10.64 -8.65
N GLU A 295 -18.51 10.12 -8.15
CA GLU A 295 -19.05 10.57 -6.87
C GLU A 295 -18.17 10.15 -5.69
N PHE A 296 -17.51 9.00 -5.77
CA PHE A 296 -16.56 8.57 -4.76
C PHE A 296 -15.37 9.54 -4.67
N GLY A 297 -14.78 9.91 -5.81
CA GLY A 297 -13.70 10.90 -5.89
C GLY A 297 -14.11 12.27 -5.37
N ASP A 298 -15.31 12.75 -5.69
CA ASP A 298 -15.85 14.02 -5.16
C ASP A 298 -15.98 13.99 -3.63
N LYS A 299 -16.44 12.87 -3.07
CA LYS A 299 -16.50 12.68 -1.61
C LYS A 299 -15.12 12.68 -0.97
N MET A 300 -14.14 11.99 -1.57
CA MET A 300 -12.76 11.98 -1.08
C MET A 300 -12.17 13.40 -1.04
N LEU A 301 -12.30 14.15 -2.14
CA LEU A 301 -11.85 15.53 -2.25
C LEU A 301 -12.57 16.45 -1.25
N THR A 302 -13.85 16.20 -0.98
CA THR A 302 -14.63 16.98 -0.01
C THR A 302 -14.16 16.73 1.43
N ALA A 303 -13.89 15.48 1.79
CA ALA A 303 -13.51 15.13 3.17
C ALA A 303 -12.03 15.32 3.49
N ALA A 304 -11.15 15.20 2.50
CA ALA A 304 -9.71 15.36 2.67
C ALA A 304 -9.10 16.26 1.57
N PRO A 305 -9.55 17.53 1.46
CA PRO A 305 -9.17 18.40 0.34
C PRO A 305 -7.67 18.68 0.25
N HIS A 306 -6.97 18.66 1.39
CA HIS A 306 -5.52 18.87 1.44
C HIS A 306 -4.71 17.60 1.17
N ALA A 307 -5.25 16.43 1.47
CA ALA A 307 -4.54 15.15 1.28
C ALA A 307 -4.77 14.58 -0.12
N VAL A 308 -5.99 14.71 -0.68
CA VAL A 308 -6.29 14.21 -2.02
C VAL A 308 -5.86 15.24 -3.06
N HIS A 309 -4.82 14.92 -3.82
CA HIS A 309 -4.23 15.82 -4.80
C HIS A 309 -4.98 15.83 -6.12
N ALA A 310 -5.44 14.67 -6.60
CA ALA A 310 -6.19 14.54 -7.85
C ALA A 310 -7.02 13.26 -7.91
N VAL A 311 -8.07 13.31 -8.71
CA VAL A 311 -8.85 12.14 -9.11
C VAL A 311 -8.81 12.03 -10.62
N PHE A 312 -8.47 10.86 -11.14
CA PHE A 312 -8.42 10.55 -12.56
C PHE A 312 -9.53 9.55 -12.91
N ILE A 313 -10.40 9.91 -13.84
CA ILE A 313 -11.54 9.07 -14.24
C ILE A 313 -11.37 8.62 -15.68
N HIS A 314 -11.17 7.33 -15.88
CA HIS A 314 -11.19 6.72 -17.21
C HIS A 314 -12.62 6.79 -17.73
N ASP A 315 -12.84 7.54 -18.81
CA ASP A 315 -14.17 7.75 -19.33
C ASP A 315 -14.60 6.60 -20.24
N VAL A 316 -15.55 5.79 -19.77
CA VAL A 316 -16.08 4.61 -20.46
C VAL A 316 -17.53 4.80 -20.91
N VAL A 317 -18.15 5.96 -20.63
CA VAL A 317 -19.56 6.27 -20.93
C VAL A 317 -19.75 7.51 -21.82
N ASP A 318 -18.68 8.01 -22.43
CA ASP A 318 -18.67 9.19 -23.30
C ASP A 318 -19.26 10.45 -22.62
N THR A 319 -18.73 10.80 -21.45
CA THR A 319 -19.13 11.96 -20.67
C THR A 319 -18.96 13.26 -21.48
N PRO A 320 -20.00 14.11 -21.61
CA PRO A 320 -19.93 15.35 -22.37
C PRO A 320 -18.82 16.28 -21.90
N GLU A 321 -18.16 16.97 -22.83
CA GLU A 321 -17.05 17.90 -22.54
C GLU A 321 -17.43 19.00 -21.54
N THR A 322 -18.67 19.50 -21.58
CA THR A 322 -19.18 20.48 -20.60
C THR A 322 -19.18 19.92 -19.18
N THR A 323 -19.55 18.65 -19.02
CA THR A 323 -19.54 17.93 -17.74
C THR A 323 -18.11 17.64 -17.29
N ARG A 324 -17.23 17.20 -18.20
CA ARG A 324 -15.80 16.99 -17.90
C ARG A 324 -15.15 18.27 -17.36
N ARG A 325 -15.44 19.44 -17.95
CA ARG A 325 -14.93 20.73 -17.49
C ARG A 325 -15.41 21.11 -16.09
N ALA A 326 -16.70 20.93 -15.80
CA ALA A 326 -17.24 21.21 -14.47
C ALA A 326 -16.59 20.34 -13.38
N TRP A 327 -16.30 19.08 -13.68
CA TRP A 327 -15.57 18.19 -12.76
C TRP A 327 -14.10 18.54 -12.62
N ARG A 328 -13.45 18.99 -13.70
CA ARG A 328 -12.05 19.43 -13.69
C ARG A 328 -11.81 20.59 -12.73
N GLU A 329 -12.77 21.51 -12.58
CA GLU A 329 -12.71 22.61 -11.60
C GLU A 329 -12.62 22.10 -10.15
N LYS A 330 -13.05 20.86 -9.90
CA LYS A 330 -12.96 20.18 -8.60
C LYS A 330 -11.73 19.29 -8.45
N ARG A 331 -10.79 19.27 -9.42
CA ARG A 331 -9.66 18.32 -9.50
C ARG A 331 -10.06 16.87 -9.86
N ILE A 332 -11.17 16.70 -10.57
CA ILE A 332 -11.59 15.41 -11.15
C ILE A 332 -11.35 15.46 -12.66
N HIS A 333 -10.34 14.71 -13.12
CA HIS A 333 -9.80 14.75 -14.47
C HIS A 333 -10.26 13.53 -15.26
N PHE A 334 -11.19 13.73 -16.19
CA PHE A 334 -11.61 12.67 -17.12
C PHE A 334 -10.55 12.47 -18.21
N PHE A 335 -10.30 11.21 -18.58
CA PHE A 335 -9.35 10.86 -19.64
C PHE A 335 -9.86 9.69 -20.48
N ASP A 336 -9.45 9.64 -21.75
CA ASP A 336 -9.77 8.54 -22.66
C ASP A 336 -8.61 7.53 -22.76
N THR A 337 -7.38 7.98 -22.50
CA THR A 337 -6.17 7.17 -22.58
C THR A 337 -5.28 7.44 -21.36
N TYR A 338 -4.48 6.46 -20.95
CA TYR A 338 -3.54 6.66 -19.85
C TYR A 338 -2.41 7.64 -20.18
N VAL A 339 -2.15 7.91 -21.46
CA VAL A 339 -1.29 9.04 -21.87
C VAL A 339 -2.00 10.37 -21.60
N GLY A 340 -3.31 10.45 -21.86
CA GLY A 340 -4.17 11.55 -21.44
C GLY A 340 -4.16 11.78 -19.93
N ALA A 341 -4.28 10.72 -19.13
CA ALA A 341 -4.15 10.80 -17.67
C ALA A 341 -2.77 11.31 -17.24
N ALA A 342 -1.69 10.81 -17.86
CA ALA A 342 -0.33 11.24 -17.58
C ALA A 342 -0.08 12.72 -17.93
N LEU A 343 -0.68 13.23 -19.01
CA LEU A 343 -0.62 14.66 -19.34
C LEU A 343 -1.23 15.53 -18.25
N GLU A 344 -2.38 15.12 -17.71
CA GLU A 344 -3.05 15.79 -16.61
C GLU A 344 -2.20 15.70 -15.32
N ALA A 345 -1.68 14.52 -14.99
CA ALA A 345 -0.81 14.32 -13.83
C ALA A 345 0.49 15.16 -13.93
N PHE A 346 1.08 15.26 -15.12
CA PHE A 346 2.26 16.10 -15.35
C PHE A 346 1.93 17.58 -15.15
N ALA A 347 0.81 18.05 -15.69
CA ALA A 347 0.36 19.43 -15.52
C ALA A 347 0.09 19.79 -14.04
N LEU A 348 -0.33 18.82 -13.23
CA LEU A 348 -0.52 18.95 -11.79
C LEU A 348 0.77 18.79 -10.98
N GLY A 349 1.91 18.49 -11.62
CA GLY A 349 3.18 18.24 -10.93
C GLY A 349 3.22 16.93 -10.14
N LEU A 350 2.37 15.95 -10.49
CA LEU A 350 2.32 14.64 -9.82
C LEU A 350 3.33 13.64 -10.41
N ILE A 351 3.72 13.83 -11.67
CA ILE A 351 4.76 13.03 -12.33
C ILE A 351 5.77 13.93 -13.02
N SER A 352 6.98 13.41 -13.23
CA SER A 352 8.02 14.13 -13.98
C SER A 352 7.78 14.13 -15.49
N ARG A 353 8.47 15.01 -16.21
CA ARG A 353 8.50 15.04 -17.68
C ARG A 353 8.98 13.71 -18.27
N ASP A 354 10.02 13.13 -17.68
CA ASP A 354 10.54 11.83 -18.09
C ASP A 354 9.54 10.70 -17.77
N GLY A 355 8.78 10.85 -16.68
CA GLY A 355 7.67 9.96 -16.36
C GLY A 355 6.59 9.98 -17.45
N LEU A 356 6.15 11.17 -17.87
CA LEU A 356 5.22 11.30 -19.00
C LEU A 356 5.75 10.60 -20.26
N ALA A 357 7.05 10.75 -20.57
CA ALA A 357 7.67 10.08 -21.71
C ALA A 357 7.64 8.54 -21.57
N ARG A 358 7.93 8.00 -20.37
CA ARG A 358 7.86 6.56 -20.09
C ARG A 358 6.44 6.00 -20.24
N VAL A 359 5.42 6.73 -19.77
CA VAL A 359 4.01 6.33 -19.97
C VAL A 359 3.65 6.30 -21.45
N ALA A 360 4.05 7.33 -22.20
CA ALA A 360 3.80 7.42 -23.64
C ALA A 360 4.43 6.26 -24.43
N ILE A 361 5.69 5.91 -24.13
CA ILE A 361 6.39 4.76 -24.73
C ILE A 361 5.67 3.45 -24.39
N ALA A 362 5.41 3.20 -23.10
CA ALA A 362 4.76 1.97 -22.66
C ALA A 362 3.34 1.81 -23.24
N ALA A 363 2.58 2.90 -23.38
CA ALA A 363 1.27 2.88 -24.00
C ALA A 363 1.34 2.53 -25.50
N ARG A 364 2.34 3.03 -26.22
CA ARG A 364 2.56 2.70 -27.64
C ARG A 364 2.85 1.21 -27.82
N GLU A 365 3.79 0.67 -27.04
CA GLU A 365 4.16 -0.74 -27.07
C GLU A 365 2.98 -1.65 -26.68
N SER A 366 2.27 -1.30 -25.61
CA SER A 366 1.11 -2.08 -25.13
C SER A 366 -0.03 -2.10 -26.16
N MET A 367 -0.28 -0.98 -26.85
CA MET A 367 -1.33 -0.89 -27.88
C MET A 367 -1.08 -1.82 -29.07
N GLU A 368 0.18 -2.03 -29.46
CA GLU A 368 0.55 -2.92 -30.56
C GLU A 368 0.30 -4.39 -30.25
N GLY A 369 0.41 -4.77 -28.97
CA GLY A 369 0.18 -6.14 -28.49
C GLY A 369 -1.29 -6.55 -28.36
N ILE A 370 -2.25 -5.63 -28.51
CA ILE A 370 -3.67 -5.94 -28.30
C ILE A 370 -4.28 -6.64 -29.52
N ALA A 371 -4.84 -7.82 -29.28
CA ALA A 371 -5.64 -8.56 -30.26
C ALA A 371 -7.09 -8.04 -30.30
N PHE A 372 -7.33 -6.95 -31.03
CA PHE A 372 -8.66 -6.37 -31.18
C PHE A 372 -9.65 -7.30 -31.90
N THR A 373 -10.93 -7.19 -31.55
CA THR A 373 -12.00 -8.00 -32.17
C THR A 373 -12.33 -7.53 -33.59
N SER A 374 -12.03 -6.28 -33.93
CA SER A 374 -12.21 -5.72 -35.28
C SER A 374 -11.21 -4.60 -35.58
N ALA A 375 -10.99 -4.32 -36.87
CA ALA A 375 -10.17 -3.20 -37.31
C ALA A 375 -10.78 -1.85 -36.88
N ALA A 376 -12.10 -1.70 -36.95
CA ALA A 376 -12.79 -0.48 -36.52
C ALA A 376 -12.58 -0.18 -35.03
N GLN A 377 -12.67 -1.20 -34.17
CA GLN A 377 -12.39 -1.08 -32.74
C GLN A 377 -10.93 -0.63 -32.52
N ARG A 378 -9.97 -1.28 -33.17
CA ARG A 378 -8.55 -0.92 -33.10
C ARG A 378 -8.29 0.51 -33.56
N ASP A 379 -8.81 0.88 -34.71
CA ASP A 379 -8.49 2.15 -35.35
C ASP A 379 -9.06 3.33 -34.55
N ALA A 380 -10.24 3.17 -33.93
CA ALA A 380 -10.78 4.15 -32.99
C ALA A 380 -9.87 4.37 -31.77
N ARG A 381 -9.39 3.30 -31.13
CA ARG A 381 -8.44 3.39 -30.00
C ARG A 381 -7.10 4.01 -30.40
N LYS A 382 -6.62 3.72 -31.62
CA LYS A 382 -5.39 4.32 -32.15
C LYS A 382 -5.53 5.81 -32.37
N VAL A 383 -6.69 6.30 -32.81
CA VAL A 383 -6.94 7.74 -32.97
C VAL A 383 -6.84 8.47 -31.62
N GLU A 384 -7.51 7.94 -30.60
CA GLU A 384 -7.46 8.50 -29.22
C GLU A 384 -6.04 8.52 -28.67
N LEU A 385 -5.33 7.39 -28.77
CA LEU A 385 -3.94 7.30 -28.30
C LEU A 385 -3.01 8.23 -29.07
N THR A 386 -3.14 8.31 -30.39
CA THR A 386 -2.29 9.16 -31.23
C THR A 386 -2.45 10.64 -30.87
N ARG A 387 -3.69 11.09 -30.62
CA ARG A 387 -3.98 12.45 -30.15
C ARG A 387 -3.20 12.79 -28.88
N ASP A 388 -3.23 11.91 -27.88
CA ASP A 388 -2.57 12.17 -26.60
C ASP A 388 -1.05 11.95 -26.68
N LEU A 389 -0.57 11.01 -27.50
CA LEU A 389 0.86 10.86 -27.80
C LEU A 389 1.45 12.11 -28.44
N GLN A 390 0.79 12.73 -29.42
CA GLN A 390 1.27 13.97 -30.04
C GLN A 390 1.41 15.11 -29.02
N ARG A 391 0.46 15.21 -28.08
CA ARG A 391 0.51 16.19 -26.99
C ARG A 391 1.65 15.89 -26.02
N ALA A 392 1.87 14.62 -25.68
CA ALA A 392 2.98 14.20 -24.83
C ALA A 392 4.33 14.48 -25.50
N ASP A 393 4.49 14.08 -26.76
CA ASP A 393 5.71 14.28 -27.56
C ASP A 393 6.08 15.78 -27.67
N ALA A 394 5.08 16.67 -27.82
CA ALA A 394 5.31 18.11 -27.82
C ALA A 394 5.89 18.64 -26.51
N LEU A 395 5.60 17.99 -25.38
CA LEU A 395 6.10 18.37 -24.05
C LEU A 395 7.43 17.68 -23.70
N THR A 396 7.66 16.47 -24.21
CA THR A 396 8.82 15.63 -23.84
C THR A 396 9.98 15.70 -24.83
N SER A 397 9.75 16.13 -26.07
CA SER A 397 10.81 16.29 -27.07
C SER A 397 11.84 17.33 -26.64
N PRO A 398 13.16 17.10 -26.81
CA PRO A 398 14.17 18.12 -26.53
C PRO A 398 13.91 19.38 -27.36
N SER A 399 14.03 20.56 -26.76
CA SER A 399 13.93 21.82 -27.51
C SER A 399 14.95 21.83 -28.63
N PRO A 400 14.61 22.32 -29.84
CA PRO A 400 15.59 22.45 -30.90
C PRO A 400 16.79 23.27 -30.41
N PRO A 401 18.04 22.88 -30.77
CA PRO A 401 19.21 23.65 -30.37
C PRO A 401 19.03 25.10 -30.80
N ALA A 402 19.29 26.02 -29.88
CA ALA A 402 19.24 27.45 -30.16
C ALA A 402 20.13 27.72 -31.39
N ALA A 403 19.52 28.28 -32.45
CA ALA A 403 20.28 28.72 -33.60
C ALA A 403 21.22 29.85 -33.14
N HIS A 404 22.52 29.55 -33.11
CA HIS A 404 23.58 30.51 -32.84
C HIS A 404 23.94 31.31 -34.09
#